data_AF-A0A817Q0M9-F1
#
_entry.id   AF-A0A817Q0M9-F1
#
_cell.length_a   1.000
_cell.length_b   1.000
_cell.length_c   1.000
_cell.angle_alpha   90.00
_cell.angle_beta   90.00
_cell.angle_gamma   90.00
#
_symmetry.space_group_name_H-M   'P 1'
#
loop_
_entity.id
_entity.type
_entity.pdbx_description
1 polymer ?
#
loop_
_entity_poly.entity_id
_entity_poly.type
_entity_poly.pdbx_seq_one_letter_code
_entity_poly.pdbx_strand_id
1 'polypeptide(L)'
;MGFIKKLYEKYTGREKLSEPCVLAGHVFDQDSEGELFLDSVLARFENFDQTNEIHGNKAFSTDVDFIIKCTMTSLSSPEAVKKFSNRIDSYLYMYRRIEEYLIIVKRTAYLTWAIEGNVKQLKEKLFESLSQVFMINKGLQPNLCAKDKGLLIKINMIQHLMSITKIDKQTMNIFFVLSKLSFQSSILIDDHDHLLWKHIISNIQNFGLTIQEFISSYIDYELAFREFPLDMLGFIELIFKNHPLKHSQESPFRIFLRLCKILNLKTEDFFEQYRELFENGIKQKFYKFEHVGDLFSLIGRHDRIFDVYFTIYASSVDLDDLWTMFFYICTNSELNEIIQKHLISKFTIRTMNTSIDNFLRYAILSKQCMTKIKTEYHPRFLRIFESIFDAFINKQLTEERYSHRYSESHLKQFLNIGLEMSLTHDLKQPSCLLIIRRLLFQNDTRLTNIADKIKSLFNKLNDFDQDLCEKNDPMFIIQDEWLQDYLLIIPEDFVRYLNENVYYYLCNNHQNNRWTIYIWRRLTHLSILKSKAETTNEMLFKLNEWMNMVKHNVYNIDDTLTIILIINLFELIIVKYTKSILSLPNINIIIDFILHARQEQLHQMDTKQIDEFIQNAEISIQHILLLQGKFYLN
;
A
#
# COMPACT_ATOMS: atom_id res chain seq x y z
N MET A 1 11.04 -12.71 -70.98
CA MET A 1 10.71 -14.08 -70.47
C MET A 1 11.13 -15.28 -71.33
N GLY A 2 11.38 -15.16 -72.65
CA GLY A 2 11.81 -16.29 -73.50
C GLY A 2 13.12 -16.99 -73.07
N PHE A 3 13.95 -16.29 -72.29
CA PHE A 3 15.18 -16.84 -71.69
C PHE A 3 14.90 -17.74 -70.46
N ILE A 4 13.93 -17.40 -69.61
CA ILE A 4 13.55 -18.18 -68.41
C ILE A 4 12.89 -19.49 -68.82
N LYS A 5 11.99 -19.45 -69.81
CA LYS A 5 11.38 -20.66 -70.40
C LYS A 5 12.44 -21.60 -70.98
N LYS A 6 13.38 -21.08 -71.79
CA LYS A 6 14.50 -21.85 -72.35
C LYS A 6 15.45 -22.40 -71.28
N LEU A 7 15.70 -21.67 -70.20
CA LEU A 7 16.49 -22.15 -69.06
C LEU A 7 15.75 -23.23 -68.26
N TYR A 8 14.46 -23.05 -67.99
CA TYR A 8 13.64 -23.99 -67.24
C TYR A 8 13.50 -25.33 -67.99
N GLU A 9 13.19 -25.27 -69.29
CA GLU A 9 13.12 -26.44 -70.19
C GLU A 9 14.49 -27.15 -70.30
N LYS A 10 15.60 -26.40 -70.30
CA LYS A 10 16.97 -26.94 -70.36
C LYS A 10 17.44 -27.57 -69.04
N TYR A 11 16.99 -27.07 -67.89
CA TYR A 11 17.46 -27.53 -66.57
C TYR A 11 16.60 -28.61 -65.91
N THR A 12 15.33 -28.77 -66.30
CA THR A 12 14.41 -29.66 -65.56
C THR A 12 14.03 -30.94 -66.31
N GLY A 13 14.07 -30.97 -67.65
CA GLY A 13 13.69 -32.15 -68.43
C GLY A 13 12.23 -32.63 -68.20
N ARG A 14 11.35 -31.77 -67.69
CA ARG A 14 9.97 -32.09 -67.26
C ARG A 14 8.94 -31.86 -68.38
N GLU A 15 7.71 -32.36 -68.14
CA GLU A 15 6.53 -32.21 -69.01
C GLU A 15 6.35 -30.77 -69.52
N LYS A 16 5.79 -30.61 -70.74
CA LYS A 16 5.49 -29.30 -71.33
C LYS A 16 4.59 -28.49 -70.39
N LEU A 17 5.03 -27.27 -70.07
CA LEU A 17 4.23 -26.28 -69.32
C LEU A 17 2.88 -26.07 -69.99
N SER A 18 1.82 -25.91 -69.20
CA SER A 18 0.50 -25.59 -69.73
C SER A 18 0.45 -24.16 -70.27
N GLU A 19 -0.37 -23.93 -71.31
CA GLU A 19 -0.56 -22.59 -71.87
C GLU A 19 -1.07 -21.56 -70.83
N PRO A 20 -2.05 -21.89 -69.95
CA PRO A 20 -2.49 -20.96 -68.92
C PRO A 20 -1.39 -20.60 -67.90
N CYS A 21 -0.50 -21.54 -67.56
CA CYS A 21 0.66 -21.28 -66.71
C CYS A 21 1.65 -20.29 -67.37
N VAL A 22 1.93 -20.48 -68.66
CA VAL A 22 2.77 -19.55 -69.43
C VAL A 22 2.17 -18.15 -69.44
N LEU A 23 0.85 -18.04 -69.65
CA LEU A 23 0.12 -16.77 -69.60
C LEU A 23 0.14 -16.13 -68.21
N ALA A 24 0.05 -16.90 -67.13
CA ALA A 24 0.21 -16.41 -65.77
C ALA A 24 1.63 -15.88 -65.53
N GLY A 25 2.66 -16.57 -66.03
CA GLY A 25 4.04 -16.08 -65.98
C GLY A 25 4.23 -14.73 -66.69
N HIS A 26 3.60 -14.53 -67.85
CA HIS A 26 3.69 -13.30 -68.64
C HIS A 26 3.00 -12.07 -68.03
N VAL A 27 2.31 -12.20 -66.89
CA VAL A 27 1.66 -11.05 -66.24
C VAL A 27 2.68 -9.96 -65.88
N PHE A 28 3.92 -10.34 -65.55
CA PHE A 28 5.00 -9.40 -65.20
C PHE A 28 5.57 -8.61 -66.38
N ASP A 29 5.26 -8.98 -67.63
CA ASP A 29 5.73 -8.26 -68.83
C ASP A 29 4.90 -6.98 -69.09
N GLN A 30 3.78 -6.80 -68.37
CA GLN A 30 2.93 -5.63 -68.50
C GLN A 30 3.50 -4.42 -67.74
N ASP A 31 3.24 -3.22 -68.26
CA ASP A 31 3.63 -1.97 -67.62
C ASP A 31 2.67 -1.47 -66.54
N SER A 32 1.49 -2.06 -66.41
CA SER A 32 0.40 -1.67 -65.50
C SER A 32 0.81 -1.71 -64.01
N GLU A 33 0.16 -0.90 -63.18
CA GLU A 33 0.35 -0.82 -61.72
C GLU A 33 -1.02 -0.72 -61.02
N GLY A 34 -1.04 -0.90 -59.71
CA GLY A 34 -2.26 -0.78 -58.89
C GLY A 34 -3.34 -1.79 -59.27
N GLU A 35 -4.59 -1.33 -59.29
CA GLU A 35 -5.77 -2.14 -59.60
C GLU A 35 -5.69 -2.80 -60.99
N LEU A 36 -5.20 -2.10 -62.02
CA LEU A 36 -5.10 -2.66 -63.38
C LEU A 36 -4.15 -3.85 -63.47
N PHE A 37 -3.05 -3.82 -62.71
CA PHE A 37 -2.13 -4.96 -62.64
C PHE A 37 -2.76 -6.11 -61.86
N LEU A 38 -3.45 -5.80 -60.76
CA LEU A 38 -4.16 -6.76 -59.94
C LEU A 38 -5.26 -7.49 -60.73
N ASP A 39 -6.09 -6.79 -61.47
CA ASP A 39 -7.14 -7.37 -62.31
C ASP A 39 -6.55 -8.33 -63.35
N SER A 40 -5.43 -7.96 -63.97
CA SER A 40 -4.73 -8.86 -64.89
C SER A 40 -4.19 -10.10 -64.19
N VAL A 41 -3.71 -10.00 -62.95
CA VAL A 41 -3.24 -11.17 -62.18
C VAL A 41 -4.42 -12.07 -61.81
N LEU A 42 -5.52 -11.50 -61.33
CA LEU A 42 -6.75 -12.24 -60.98
C LEU A 42 -7.25 -13.05 -62.18
N ALA A 43 -7.47 -12.41 -63.32
CA ALA A 43 -7.98 -13.05 -64.53
C ALA A 43 -7.08 -14.21 -65.03
N ARG A 44 -5.74 -14.07 -64.88
CA ARG A 44 -4.79 -15.12 -65.31
C ARG A 44 -4.81 -16.31 -64.37
N PHE A 45 -4.90 -16.09 -63.07
CA PHE A 45 -4.98 -17.17 -62.08
C PHE A 45 -6.34 -17.87 -62.13
N GLU A 46 -7.45 -17.15 -62.32
CA GLU A 46 -8.78 -17.75 -62.53
C GLU A 46 -8.82 -18.65 -63.76
N ASN A 47 -8.23 -18.21 -64.88
CA ASN A 47 -8.13 -19.05 -66.09
C ASN A 47 -7.29 -20.31 -65.85
N PHE A 48 -6.18 -20.18 -65.11
CA PHE A 48 -5.36 -21.34 -64.72
C PHE A 48 -6.16 -22.32 -63.84
N ASP A 49 -6.90 -21.80 -62.85
CA ASP A 49 -7.76 -22.60 -61.97
C ASP A 49 -8.83 -23.37 -62.74
N GLN A 50 -9.62 -22.68 -63.57
CA GLN A 50 -10.68 -23.28 -64.39
C GLN A 50 -10.13 -24.38 -65.31
N THR A 51 -8.99 -24.13 -65.96
CA THR A 51 -8.39 -25.12 -66.85
C THR A 51 -7.94 -26.38 -66.07
N ASN A 52 -7.40 -26.20 -64.87
CA ASN A 52 -6.98 -27.30 -64.02
C ASN A 52 -8.16 -28.12 -63.49
N GLU A 53 -9.27 -27.47 -63.10
CA GLU A 53 -10.49 -28.13 -62.63
C GLU A 53 -11.18 -28.95 -63.72
N ILE A 54 -11.26 -28.40 -64.94
CA ILE A 54 -11.98 -29.04 -66.06
C ILE A 54 -11.18 -30.21 -66.66
N HIS A 55 -9.85 -30.07 -66.77
CA HIS A 55 -9.04 -31.00 -67.59
C HIS A 55 -8.09 -31.90 -66.79
N GLY A 56 -7.90 -31.68 -65.49
CA GLY A 56 -6.96 -32.46 -64.68
C GLY A 56 -5.52 -32.31 -65.19
N ASN A 57 -4.88 -31.19 -64.85
CA ASN A 57 -3.56 -30.86 -65.38
C ASN A 57 -2.46 -31.80 -64.83
N LYS A 58 -1.88 -32.62 -65.72
CA LYS A 58 -0.77 -33.53 -65.39
C LYS A 58 0.52 -32.78 -65.03
N ALA A 59 0.73 -31.61 -65.62
CA ALA A 59 1.90 -30.76 -65.39
C ALA A 59 1.75 -29.80 -64.19
N PHE A 60 0.69 -29.90 -63.40
CA PHE A 60 0.33 -28.93 -62.34
C PHE A 60 1.48 -28.61 -61.37
N SER A 61 2.23 -29.63 -60.92
CA SER A 61 3.39 -29.42 -60.03
C SER A 61 4.54 -28.66 -60.71
N THR A 62 4.77 -28.89 -62.00
CA THR A 62 5.79 -28.20 -62.80
C THR A 62 5.36 -26.77 -63.12
N ASP A 63 4.06 -26.57 -63.38
CA ASP A 63 3.47 -25.25 -63.59
C ASP A 63 3.57 -24.36 -62.35
N VAL A 64 3.27 -24.90 -61.16
CA VAL A 64 3.42 -24.16 -59.89
C VAL A 64 4.87 -23.75 -59.64
N ASP A 65 5.84 -24.65 -59.88
CA ASP A 65 7.27 -24.33 -59.77
C ASP A 65 7.71 -23.24 -60.78
N PHE A 66 7.16 -23.23 -61.98
CA PHE A 66 7.40 -22.19 -62.96
C PHE A 66 6.83 -20.83 -62.52
N ILE A 67 5.59 -20.79 -62.01
CA ILE A 67 4.96 -19.57 -61.48
C ILE A 67 5.79 -18.99 -60.31
N ILE A 68 6.29 -19.85 -59.41
CA ILE A 68 7.18 -19.42 -58.31
C ILE A 68 8.45 -18.77 -58.86
N LYS A 69 9.11 -19.40 -59.85
CA LYS A 69 10.34 -18.85 -60.45
C LYS A 69 10.11 -17.54 -61.20
N CYS A 70 9.01 -17.41 -61.93
CA CYS A 70 8.64 -16.14 -62.58
C CYS A 70 8.45 -15.04 -61.54
N THR A 71 7.71 -15.32 -60.47
CA THR A 71 7.47 -14.37 -59.38
C THR A 71 8.77 -13.96 -58.68
N MET A 72 9.64 -14.93 -58.36
CA MET A 72 10.96 -14.68 -57.78
C MET A 72 11.87 -13.83 -58.67
N THR A 73 11.85 -14.10 -59.98
CA THR A 73 12.64 -13.34 -60.94
C THR A 73 12.13 -11.91 -61.05
N SER A 74 10.82 -11.72 -61.01
CA SER A 74 10.20 -10.39 -60.99
C SER A 74 10.60 -9.60 -59.74
N LEU A 75 10.54 -10.20 -58.55
CA LEU A 75 10.99 -9.57 -57.30
C LEU A 75 12.48 -9.17 -57.32
N SER A 76 13.28 -9.72 -58.23
CA SER A 76 14.70 -9.43 -58.38
C SER A 76 15.01 -8.48 -59.54
N SER A 77 14.04 -8.20 -60.41
CA SER A 77 14.27 -7.40 -61.61
C SER A 77 14.27 -5.92 -61.28
N PRO A 78 15.28 -5.13 -61.70
CA PRO A 78 15.35 -3.69 -61.42
C PRO A 78 14.11 -2.92 -61.85
N GLU A 79 13.47 -3.32 -62.96
CA GLU A 79 12.27 -2.66 -63.49
C GLU A 79 11.03 -2.97 -62.67
N ALA A 80 10.86 -4.23 -62.25
CA ALA A 80 9.73 -4.63 -61.43
C ALA A 80 9.86 -4.14 -59.98
N VAL A 81 11.08 -4.06 -59.44
CA VAL A 81 11.34 -3.50 -58.10
C VAL A 81 10.92 -2.03 -58.02
N LYS A 82 11.09 -1.23 -59.08
CA LYS A 82 10.62 0.17 -59.12
C LYS A 82 9.11 0.29 -58.97
N LYS A 83 8.37 -0.71 -59.46
CA LYS A 83 6.90 -0.75 -59.45
C LYS A 83 6.33 -1.54 -58.26
N PHE A 84 7.20 -2.17 -57.47
CA PHE A 84 6.81 -3.13 -56.44
C PHE A 84 5.84 -2.53 -55.43
N SER A 85 6.07 -1.30 -54.98
CA SER A 85 5.19 -0.61 -54.02
C SER A 85 3.73 -0.52 -54.47
N ASN A 86 3.50 -0.44 -55.79
CA ASN A 86 2.18 -0.29 -56.40
C ASN A 86 1.62 -1.62 -56.91
N ARG A 87 2.33 -2.74 -56.70
CA ARG A 87 1.93 -4.08 -57.14
C ARG A 87 1.82 -5.08 -55.97
N ILE A 88 1.91 -4.60 -54.72
CA ILE A 88 2.01 -5.47 -53.55
C ILE A 88 0.84 -6.44 -53.40
N ASP A 89 -0.39 -5.99 -53.64
CA ASP A 89 -1.60 -6.81 -53.51
C ASP A 89 -1.56 -8.01 -54.45
N SER A 90 -1.05 -7.79 -55.67
CA SER A 90 -0.90 -8.83 -56.67
C SER A 90 0.14 -9.84 -56.23
N TYR A 91 1.29 -9.41 -55.70
CA TYR A 91 2.31 -10.33 -55.18
C TYR A 91 1.80 -11.13 -53.97
N LEU A 92 1.07 -10.50 -53.07
CA LEU A 92 0.44 -11.15 -51.92
C LEU A 92 -0.63 -12.16 -52.36
N TYR A 93 -1.46 -11.80 -53.34
CA TYR A 93 -2.45 -12.70 -53.95
C TYR A 93 -1.77 -13.90 -54.62
N MET A 94 -0.75 -13.67 -55.44
CA MET A 94 0.00 -14.76 -56.11
C MET A 94 0.63 -15.69 -55.08
N TYR A 95 1.27 -15.14 -54.05
CA TYR A 95 1.83 -15.93 -52.96
C TYR A 95 0.76 -16.81 -52.30
N ARG A 96 -0.41 -16.23 -52.00
CA ARG A 96 -1.52 -16.98 -51.41
C ARG A 96 -2.03 -18.10 -52.30
N ARG A 97 -2.23 -17.84 -53.59
CA ARG A 97 -2.65 -18.88 -54.55
C ARG A 97 -1.64 -20.02 -54.63
N ILE A 98 -0.35 -19.70 -54.60
CA ILE A 98 0.73 -20.70 -54.58
C ILE A 98 0.66 -21.56 -53.30
N GLU A 99 0.39 -20.98 -52.13
CA GLU A 99 0.16 -21.75 -50.89
C GLU A 99 -1.04 -22.71 -51.02
N GLU A 100 -2.12 -22.28 -51.66
CA GLU A 100 -3.31 -23.12 -51.90
C GLU A 100 -2.99 -24.26 -52.89
N TYR A 101 -2.22 -23.99 -53.93
CA TYR A 101 -1.77 -25.02 -54.87
C TYR A 101 -0.85 -26.06 -54.22
N LEU A 102 -0.01 -25.67 -53.26
CA LEU A 102 0.82 -26.62 -52.52
C LEU A 102 -0.01 -27.67 -51.78
N ILE A 103 -1.18 -27.31 -51.24
CA ILE A 103 -2.07 -28.27 -50.57
C ILE A 103 -2.57 -29.33 -51.56
N ILE A 104 -2.84 -28.92 -52.80
CA ILE A 104 -3.27 -29.80 -53.89
C ILE A 104 -2.09 -30.71 -54.34
N VAL A 105 -0.88 -30.16 -54.47
CA VAL A 105 0.34 -30.91 -54.86
C VAL A 105 0.75 -31.95 -53.83
N LYS A 106 0.59 -31.69 -52.52
CA LYS A 106 0.95 -32.59 -51.40
C LYS A 106 0.36 -34.00 -51.49
N ARG A 107 -0.62 -34.23 -52.35
CA ARG A 107 -1.14 -35.57 -52.69
C ARG A 107 -0.15 -36.42 -53.52
N THR A 108 1.01 -35.88 -53.95
CA THR A 108 2.05 -36.57 -54.72
C THR A 108 3.44 -36.44 -54.08
N ALA A 109 4.09 -37.56 -53.71
CA ALA A 109 5.09 -37.58 -52.63
C ALA A 109 6.50 -37.02 -52.91
N TYR A 110 7.01 -37.03 -54.16
CA TYR A 110 8.45 -36.75 -54.42
C TYR A 110 8.76 -35.29 -54.85
N LEU A 111 7.84 -34.62 -55.53
CA LEU A 111 8.02 -33.23 -56.00
C LEU A 111 7.74 -32.16 -54.93
N THR A 112 7.11 -32.58 -53.83
CA THR A 112 6.58 -31.69 -52.80
C THR A 112 7.69 -30.95 -52.03
N TRP A 113 8.78 -31.61 -51.63
CA TRP A 113 9.83 -30.99 -50.81
C TRP A 113 10.59 -29.87 -51.53
N ALA A 114 10.86 -30.04 -52.84
CA ALA A 114 11.54 -29.01 -53.64
C ALA A 114 10.66 -27.77 -53.84
N ILE A 115 9.37 -27.97 -54.10
CA ILE A 115 8.42 -26.87 -54.29
C ILE A 115 8.17 -26.15 -52.95
N GLU A 116 8.05 -26.89 -51.83
CA GLU A 116 7.95 -26.30 -50.49
C GLU A 116 9.17 -25.41 -50.16
N GLY A 117 10.38 -25.86 -50.50
CA GLY A 117 11.60 -25.05 -50.37
C GLY A 117 11.54 -23.76 -51.19
N ASN A 118 11.07 -23.83 -52.44
CA ASN A 118 10.95 -22.66 -53.32
C ASN A 118 9.87 -21.68 -52.84
N VAL A 119 8.76 -22.16 -52.28
CA VAL A 119 7.73 -21.29 -51.68
C VAL A 119 8.24 -20.59 -50.43
N LYS A 120 9.05 -21.27 -49.61
CA LYS A 120 9.71 -20.62 -48.46
C LYS A 120 10.64 -19.50 -48.91
N GLN A 121 11.45 -19.73 -49.94
CA GLN A 121 12.31 -18.69 -50.52
C GLN A 121 11.51 -17.54 -51.12
N LEU A 122 10.37 -17.83 -51.76
CA LEU A 122 9.46 -16.80 -52.27
C LEU A 122 8.92 -15.92 -51.15
N LYS A 123 8.47 -16.53 -50.04
CA LYS A 123 8.01 -15.80 -48.87
C LYS A 123 9.10 -14.87 -48.31
N GLU A 124 10.29 -15.41 -48.09
CA GLU A 124 11.44 -14.66 -47.57
C GLU A 124 11.75 -13.44 -48.46
N LYS A 125 11.83 -13.65 -49.78
CA LYS A 125 12.13 -12.59 -50.73
C LYS A 125 11.02 -11.55 -50.86
N LEU A 126 9.76 -11.97 -50.80
CA LEU A 126 8.61 -11.07 -50.78
C LEU A 126 8.67 -10.17 -49.54
N PHE A 127 8.93 -10.74 -48.36
CA PHE A 127 9.00 -10.01 -47.10
C PHE A 127 10.21 -9.08 -47.02
N GLU A 128 11.37 -9.50 -47.55
CA GLU A 128 12.53 -8.63 -47.72
C GLU A 128 12.20 -7.42 -48.61
N SER A 129 11.51 -7.64 -49.72
CA SER A 129 11.11 -6.57 -50.65
C SER A 129 10.12 -5.60 -49.99
N LEU A 130 9.13 -6.11 -49.26
CA LEU A 130 8.20 -5.30 -48.46
C LEU A 130 8.94 -4.44 -47.43
N SER A 131 9.85 -5.07 -46.68
CA SER A 131 10.68 -4.39 -45.67
C SER A 131 11.56 -3.30 -46.28
N GLN A 132 12.19 -3.55 -47.43
CA GLN A 132 13.02 -2.56 -48.12
C GLN A 132 12.22 -1.35 -48.56
N VAL A 133 11.07 -1.55 -49.21
CA VAL A 133 10.18 -0.44 -49.60
C VAL A 133 9.70 0.33 -48.37
N PHE A 134 9.35 -0.38 -47.29
CA PHE A 134 8.96 0.23 -46.03
C PHE A 134 10.05 1.11 -45.44
N MET A 135 11.28 0.60 -45.32
CA MET A 135 12.43 1.38 -44.81
C MET A 135 12.73 2.62 -45.66
N ILE A 136 12.82 2.45 -46.99
CA ILE A 136 13.16 3.55 -47.92
C ILE A 136 12.14 4.70 -47.82
N ASN A 137 10.86 4.37 -47.62
CA ASN A 137 9.78 5.34 -47.55
C ASN A 137 9.37 5.72 -46.12
N LYS A 138 10.20 5.40 -45.12
CA LYS A 138 9.91 5.67 -43.69
C LYS A 138 8.51 5.20 -43.27
N GLY A 139 8.11 4.04 -43.76
CA GLY A 139 6.86 3.37 -43.46
C GLY A 139 5.62 3.86 -44.23
N LEU A 140 5.71 4.97 -44.99
CA LEU A 140 4.56 5.49 -45.73
C LEU A 140 4.09 4.58 -46.88
N GLN A 141 5.01 3.78 -47.43
CA GLN A 141 4.74 2.74 -48.41
C GLN A 141 5.25 1.39 -47.90
N PRO A 142 4.78 0.25 -48.41
CA PRO A 142 3.67 0.11 -49.35
C PRO A 142 2.29 0.27 -48.67
N ASN A 143 1.23 0.42 -49.46
CA ASN A 143 -0.16 0.45 -49.01
C ASN A 143 -1.00 -0.52 -49.86
N LEU A 144 -2.02 -1.11 -49.24
CA LEU A 144 -3.00 -1.91 -49.98
C LEU A 144 -3.77 -1.01 -50.96
N CYS A 145 -3.90 -1.45 -52.20
CA CYS A 145 -4.63 -0.76 -53.26
C CYS A 145 -6.03 -1.38 -53.47
N ALA A 146 -6.20 -2.65 -53.16
CA ALA A 146 -7.42 -3.42 -53.30
C ALA A 146 -8.50 -2.92 -52.33
N LYS A 147 -9.68 -2.63 -52.88
CA LYS A 147 -10.88 -2.26 -52.12
C LYS A 147 -11.88 -3.41 -51.98
N ASP A 148 -11.68 -4.50 -52.72
CA ASP A 148 -12.55 -5.67 -52.67
C ASP A 148 -12.34 -6.43 -51.35
N LYS A 149 -13.38 -6.47 -50.52
CA LYS A 149 -13.34 -7.15 -49.21
C LYS A 149 -13.07 -8.65 -49.34
N GLY A 150 -13.66 -9.32 -50.33
CA GLY A 150 -13.48 -10.75 -50.56
C GLY A 150 -12.04 -11.08 -50.92
N LEU A 151 -11.40 -10.25 -51.74
CA LEU A 151 -10.00 -10.36 -52.11
C LEU A 151 -9.07 -10.13 -50.92
N LEU A 152 -9.32 -9.11 -50.11
CA LEU A 152 -8.54 -8.85 -48.90
C LEU A 152 -8.66 -9.99 -47.88
N ILE A 153 -9.86 -10.55 -47.70
CA ILE A 153 -10.11 -11.75 -46.89
C ILE A 153 -9.31 -12.94 -47.45
N LYS A 154 -9.26 -13.09 -48.78
CA LYS A 154 -8.51 -14.17 -49.43
C LYS A 154 -7.00 -14.00 -49.24
N ILE A 155 -6.46 -12.79 -49.43
CA ILE A 155 -5.04 -12.48 -49.18
C ILE A 155 -4.67 -12.76 -47.72
N ASN A 156 -5.55 -12.41 -46.78
CA ASN A 156 -5.41 -12.70 -45.34
C ASN A 156 -4.08 -12.20 -44.74
N MET A 157 -3.90 -10.88 -44.72
CA MET A 157 -2.70 -10.25 -44.15
C MET A 157 -2.43 -10.65 -42.70
N ILE A 158 -3.49 -10.86 -41.92
CA ILE A 158 -3.39 -11.29 -40.52
C ILE A 158 -2.67 -12.64 -40.43
N GLN A 159 -2.98 -13.61 -41.28
CA GLN A 159 -2.28 -14.90 -41.28
C GLN A 159 -0.78 -14.73 -41.54
N HIS A 160 -0.39 -13.84 -42.44
CA HIS A 160 1.02 -13.56 -42.72
C HIS A 160 1.72 -12.91 -41.52
N LEU A 161 1.08 -11.93 -40.88
CA LEU A 161 1.58 -11.31 -39.65
C LEU A 161 1.74 -12.33 -38.52
N MET A 162 0.75 -13.19 -38.29
CA MET A 162 0.79 -14.21 -37.24
C MET A 162 1.84 -15.29 -37.48
N SER A 163 2.39 -15.39 -38.69
CA SER A 163 3.53 -16.27 -38.96
C SER A 163 4.85 -15.74 -38.38
N ILE A 164 4.91 -14.49 -37.93
CA ILE A 164 6.05 -13.91 -37.22
C ILE A 164 5.93 -14.23 -35.74
N THR A 165 6.66 -15.25 -35.28
CA THR A 165 6.69 -15.65 -33.86
C THR A 165 7.89 -15.08 -33.09
N LYS A 166 8.87 -14.50 -33.80
CA LYS A 166 10.08 -13.92 -33.23
C LYS A 166 10.36 -12.52 -33.79
N ILE A 167 10.61 -11.57 -32.89
CA ILE A 167 11.06 -10.22 -33.24
C ILE A 167 12.50 -10.00 -32.78
N ASP A 168 13.38 -9.69 -33.72
CA ASP A 168 14.75 -9.20 -33.47
C ASP A 168 15.12 -8.11 -34.50
N LYS A 169 16.37 -7.65 -34.49
CA LYS A 169 16.83 -6.58 -35.39
C LYS A 169 16.64 -6.90 -36.87
N GLN A 170 16.64 -8.19 -37.25
CA GLN A 170 16.47 -8.61 -38.64
C GLN A 170 14.99 -8.65 -39.04
N THR A 171 14.10 -9.08 -38.13
CA THR A 171 12.68 -9.27 -38.45
C THR A 171 11.79 -8.08 -38.13
N MET A 172 12.28 -7.08 -37.39
CA MET A 172 11.49 -5.93 -36.92
C MET A 172 10.83 -5.11 -38.02
N ASN A 173 11.54 -4.79 -39.11
CA ASN A 173 10.96 -4.01 -40.21
C ASN A 173 9.92 -4.83 -41.00
N ILE A 174 10.13 -6.15 -41.11
CA ILE A 174 9.14 -7.07 -41.70
C ILE A 174 7.89 -7.09 -40.82
N PHE A 175 8.06 -7.16 -39.50
CA PHE A 175 6.95 -7.09 -38.55
C PHE A 175 6.16 -5.79 -38.72
N PHE A 176 6.82 -4.63 -38.73
CA PHE A 176 6.11 -3.35 -38.87
C PHE A 176 5.37 -3.21 -40.19
N VAL A 177 5.95 -3.60 -41.33
CA VAL A 177 5.24 -3.53 -42.61
C VAL A 177 4.03 -4.46 -42.63
N LEU A 178 4.14 -5.68 -42.10
CA LEU A 178 3.00 -6.60 -42.04
C LEU A 178 1.94 -6.14 -41.04
N SER A 179 2.32 -5.54 -39.92
CA SER A 179 1.37 -4.91 -38.97
C SER A 179 0.60 -3.79 -39.66
N LYS A 180 1.30 -2.87 -40.34
CA LYS A 180 0.68 -1.77 -41.08
C LYS A 180 -0.35 -2.28 -42.11
N LEU A 181 0.05 -3.23 -42.95
CA LEU A 181 -0.84 -3.79 -43.98
C LEU A 181 -2.00 -4.58 -43.35
N SER A 182 -1.79 -5.24 -42.21
CA SER A 182 -2.87 -5.94 -41.49
C SER A 182 -3.90 -4.98 -40.89
N PHE A 183 -3.44 -3.85 -40.34
CA PHE A 183 -4.34 -2.79 -39.86
C PHE A 183 -5.15 -2.18 -41.01
N GLN A 184 -4.50 -1.84 -42.13
CA GLN A 184 -5.18 -1.35 -43.33
C GLN A 184 -6.22 -2.35 -43.84
N SER A 185 -5.85 -3.63 -43.94
CA SER A 185 -6.77 -4.69 -44.35
C SER A 185 -7.95 -4.81 -43.38
N SER A 186 -7.72 -4.68 -42.08
CA SER A 186 -8.77 -4.79 -41.06
C SER A 186 -9.81 -3.69 -41.21
N ILE A 187 -9.41 -2.44 -41.42
CA ILE A 187 -10.35 -1.32 -41.68
C ILE A 187 -11.15 -1.56 -42.97
N LEU A 188 -10.49 -1.99 -44.04
CA LEU A 188 -11.18 -2.16 -45.32
C LEU A 188 -12.20 -3.31 -45.30
N ILE A 189 -11.96 -4.34 -44.48
CA ILE A 189 -12.86 -5.50 -44.36
C ILE A 189 -14.02 -5.20 -43.39
N ASP A 190 -13.74 -4.70 -42.19
CA ASP A 190 -14.73 -4.54 -41.11
C ASP A 190 -14.58 -3.19 -40.39
N ASP A 191 -15.71 -2.47 -40.27
CA ASP A 191 -15.78 -1.16 -39.63
C ASP A 191 -15.95 -1.27 -38.10
N HIS A 192 -16.16 -2.46 -37.53
CA HIS A 192 -16.60 -2.61 -36.13
C HIS A 192 -15.66 -3.39 -35.21
N ASP A 193 -14.79 -4.25 -35.74
CA ASP A 193 -13.86 -5.07 -34.93
C ASP A 193 -12.42 -4.91 -35.43
N HIS A 194 -11.84 -3.74 -35.16
CA HIS A 194 -10.50 -3.41 -35.64
C HIS A 194 -9.42 -4.20 -34.90
N LEU A 195 -8.43 -4.68 -35.66
CA LEU A 195 -7.22 -5.27 -35.12
C LEU A 195 -6.52 -4.28 -34.16
N LEU A 196 -6.10 -4.76 -32.99
CA LEU A 196 -5.41 -3.97 -31.96
C LEU A 196 -3.96 -4.43 -31.79
N TRP A 197 -3.09 -3.50 -31.38
CA TRP A 197 -1.69 -3.79 -31.09
C TRP A 197 -1.51 -4.90 -30.06
N LYS A 198 -2.33 -4.93 -29.00
CA LYS A 198 -2.32 -6.01 -27.99
C LYS A 198 -2.42 -7.39 -28.65
N HIS A 199 -3.36 -7.59 -29.57
CA HIS A 199 -3.56 -8.89 -30.23
C HIS A 199 -2.33 -9.30 -31.05
N ILE A 200 -1.71 -8.35 -31.75
CA ILE A 200 -0.50 -8.59 -32.53
C ILE A 200 0.67 -8.95 -31.62
N ILE A 201 0.89 -8.17 -30.56
CA ILE A 201 2.04 -8.33 -29.67
C ILE A 201 1.92 -9.62 -28.85
N SER A 202 0.71 -9.98 -28.40
CA SER A 202 0.45 -11.22 -27.67
C SER A 202 0.86 -12.48 -28.44
N ASN A 203 0.79 -12.47 -29.77
CA ASN A 203 1.12 -13.63 -30.60
C ASN A 203 2.63 -13.88 -30.76
N ILE A 204 3.47 -12.90 -30.40
CA ILE A 204 4.92 -13.05 -30.47
C ILE A 204 5.38 -13.91 -29.29
N GLN A 205 6.12 -14.97 -29.60
CA GLN A 205 6.65 -15.91 -28.62
C GLN A 205 8.00 -15.46 -28.10
N ASN A 206 8.87 -14.95 -28.98
CA ASN A 206 10.25 -14.61 -28.66
C ASN A 206 10.56 -13.14 -29.02
N PHE A 207 10.72 -12.31 -27.99
CA PHE A 207 11.27 -10.95 -28.14
C PHE A 207 12.78 -10.97 -27.92
N GLY A 208 13.54 -10.77 -29.00
CA GLY A 208 14.99 -10.61 -29.01
C GLY A 208 15.46 -9.16 -28.96
N LEU A 209 14.55 -8.21 -28.80
CA LEU A 209 14.81 -6.78 -28.64
C LEU A 209 14.51 -6.34 -27.21
N THR A 210 15.13 -5.25 -26.77
CA THR A 210 14.64 -4.51 -25.59
C THR A 210 13.39 -3.70 -25.95
N ILE A 211 12.56 -3.38 -24.94
CA ILE A 211 11.41 -2.49 -25.14
C ILE A 211 11.81 -1.13 -25.72
N GLN A 212 12.98 -0.60 -25.34
CA GLN A 212 13.48 0.68 -25.84
C GLN A 212 13.85 0.61 -27.32
N GLU A 213 14.47 -0.49 -27.76
CA GLU A 213 14.77 -0.71 -29.18
C GLU A 213 13.48 -0.79 -30.01
N PHE A 214 12.47 -1.53 -29.53
CA PHE A 214 11.17 -1.62 -30.22
C PHE A 214 10.50 -0.25 -30.33
N ILE A 215 10.42 0.51 -29.22
CA ILE A 215 9.79 1.83 -29.22
C ILE A 215 10.56 2.83 -30.08
N SER A 216 11.90 2.80 -30.06
CA SER A 216 12.72 3.69 -30.90
C SER A 216 12.41 3.46 -32.37
N SER A 217 12.33 2.21 -32.81
CA SER A 217 11.98 1.90 -34.19
C SER A 217 10.51 2.12 -34.52
N TYR A 218 9.60 2.00 -33.56
CA TYR A 218 8.21 2.43 -33.75
C TYR A 218 8.13 3.94 -34.05
N ILE A 219 8.90 4.76 -33.32
CA ILE A 219 8.94 6.22 -33.51
C ILE A 219 9.48 6.59 -34.89
N ASP A 220 10.51 5.88 -35.37
CA ASP A 220 11.04 6.08 -36.73
C ASP A 220 9.96 5.94 -37.83
N TYR A 221 8.90 5.17 -37.54
CA TYR A 221 7.78 4.88 -38.43
C TYR A 221 6.42 5.37 -37.90
N GLU A 222 6.38 6.26 -36.91
CA GLU A 222 5.15 6.66 -36.21
C GLU A 222 4.06 7.16 -37.18
N LEU A 223 4.47 7.90 -38.22
CA LEU A 223 3.56 8.41 -39.24
C LEU A 223 2.81 7.30 -39.99
N ALA A 224 3.42 6.11 -40.14
CA ALA A 224 2.78 4.96 -40.78
C ALA A 224 1.66 4.36 -39.94
N PHE A 225 1.65 4.62 -38.63
CA PHE A 225 0.71 4.10 -37.65
C PHE A 225 -0.21 5.19 -37.08
N ARG A 226 -0.31 6.37 -37.71
CA ARG A 226 -1.14 7.48 -37.21
C ARG A 226 -2.61 7.11 -37.01
N GLU A 227 -3.16 6.27 -37.89
CA GLU A 227 -4.55 5.77 -37.79
C GLU A 227 -4.71 4.65 -36.74
N PHE A 228 -3.59 4.03 -36.33
CA PHE A 228 -3.55 2.92 -35.39
C PHE A 228 -2.35 3.10 -34.43
N PRO A 229 -2.36 4.15 -33.59
CA PRO A 229 -1.24 4.40 -32.70
C PRO A 229 -1.06 3.24 -31.73
N LEU A 230 0.17 3.03 -31.25
CA LEU A 230 0.44 2.06 -30.19
C LEU A 230 -0.29 2.51 -28.93
N ASP A 231 -1.41 1.86 -28.64
CA ASP A 231 -2.31 2.20 -27.56
C ASP A 231 -1.80 1.68 -26.21
N MET A 232 -2.48 2.09 -25.12
CA MET A 232 -2.08 1.71 -23.77
C MET A 232 -2.04 0.19 -23.58
N LEU A 233 -3.03 -0.53 -24.13
CA LEU A 233 -3.10 -1.98 -24.02
C LEU A 233 -1.96 -2.66 -24.80
N GLY A 234 -1.65 -2.19 -26.01
CA GLY A 234 -0.50 -2.67 -26.78
C GLY A 234 0.83 -2.40 -26.07
N PHE A 235 0.99 -1.22 -25.48
CA PHE A 235 2.20 -0.87 -24.72
C PHE A 235 2.37 -1.74 -23.46
N ILE A 236 1.29 -2.01 -22.73
CA ILE A 236 1.31 -2.88 -21.56
C ILE A 236 1.64 -4.33 -21.95
N GLU A 237 1.07 -4.83 -23.04
CA GLU A 237 1.41 -6.16 -23.57
C GLU A 237 2.88 -6.24 -23.98
N LEU A 238 3.43 -5.17 -24.57
CA LEU A 238 4.84 -5.08 -24.91
C LEU A 238 5.73 -5.16 -23.65
N ILE A 239 5.34 -4.45 -22.57
CA ILE A 239 6.02 -4.56 -21.28
C ILE A 239 5.98 -6.00 -20.78
N PHE A 240 4.80 -6.63 -20.78
CA PHE A 240 4.64 -8.02 -20.34
C PHE A 240 5.58 -8.99 -21.08
N LYS A 241 5.64 -8.89 -22.41
CA LYS A 241 6.51 -9.73 -23.25
C LYS A 241 8.00 -9.50 -23.01
N ASN A 242 8.38 -8.32 -22.53
CA ASN A 242 9.77 -7.94 -22.26
C ASN A 242 10.13 -8.03 -20.77
N HIS A 243 9.22 -8.49 -19.91
CA HIS A 243 9.43 -8.53 -18.47
C HIS A 243 10.08 -9.85 -18.00
N PRO A 244 11.01 -9.83 -17.03
CA PRO A 244 11.65 -8.65 -16.44
C PRO A 244 12.68 -8.03 -17.39
N LEU A 245 12.86 -6.70 -17.32
CA LEU A 245 13.86 -5.96 -18.11
C LEU A 245 15.26 -6.51 -17.82
N LYS A 246 15.78 -7.34 -18.72
CA LYS A 246 17.13 -7.90 -18.61
C LYS A 246 18.15 -6.75 -18.67
N HIS A 247 19.07 -6.70 -17.70
CA HIS A 247 20.26 -5.83 -17.70
C HIS A 247 20.07 -4.32 -17.51
N SER A 248 18.88 -3.83 -17.13
CA SER A 248 18.73 -2.40 -16.78
C SER A 248 19.31 -2.08 -15.40
N GLN A 249 20.14 -1.04 -15.32
CA GLN A 249 20.53 -0.42 -14.04
C GLN A 249 19.47 0.59 -13.54
N GLU A 250 18.68 1.15 -14.45
CA GLU A 250 17.60 2.08 -14.14
C GLU A 250 16.34 1.31 -13.71
N SER A 251 15.57 1.86 -12.76
CA SER A 251 14.29 1.30 -12.33
C SER A 251 13.33 1.12 -13.52
N PRO A 252 12.68 -0.06 -13.66
CA PRO A 252 11.79 -0.34 -14.79
C PRO A 252 10.64 0.68 -14.89
N PHE A 253 10.13 1.16 -13.76
CA PHE A 253 9.02 2.10 -13.72
C PHE A 253 9.41 3.48 -14.27
N ARG A 254 10.66 3.94 -14.05
CA ARG A 254 11.16 5.18 -14.67
C ARG A 254 11.26 5.04 -16.18
N ILE A 255 11.72 3.89 -16.67
CA ILE A 255 11.77 3.58 -18.09
C ILE A 255 10.35 3.59 -18.68
N PHE A 256 9.40 2.91 -18.05
CA PHE A 256 8.03 2.85 -18.55
C PHE A 256 7.38 4.23 -18.60
N LEU A 257 7.54 5.06 -17.57
CA LEU A 257 7.03 6.44 -17.59
C LEU A 257 7.67 7.31 -18.67
N ARG A 258 8.98 7.17 -18.90
CA ARG A 258 9.67 7.87 -19.99
C ARG A 258 9.09 7.44 -21.34
N LEU A 259 8.88 6.15 -21.55
CA LEU A 259 8.30 5.61 -22.78
C LEU A 259 6.83 6.03 -22.96
N CYS A 260 6.02 6.05 -21.90
CA CYS A 260 4.65 6.58 -21.94
C CYS A 260 4.64 8.03 -22.45
N LYS A 261 5.54 8.89 -21.94
CA LYS A 261 5.64 10.28 -22.38
C LYS A 261 6.04 10.39 -23.85
N ILE A 262 7.00 9.58 -24.29
CA ILE A 262 7.45 9.54 -25.69
C ILE A 262 6.30 9.12 -26.62
N LEU A 263 5.48 8.16 -26.20
CA LEU A 263 4.32 7.68 -26.94
C LEU A 263 3.06 8.54 -26.75
N ASN A 264 3.16 9.67 -26.02
CA ASN A 264 2.03 10.53 -25.67
C ASN A 264 0.86 9.78 -24.97
N LEU A 265 1.18 8.77 -24.18
CA LEU A 265 0.24 7.98 -23.38
C LEU A 265 0.01 8.62 -22.00
N LYS A 266 -1.24 8.59 -21.52
CA LYS A 266 -1.60 9.13 -20.21
C LYS A 266 -1.01 8.29 -19.09
N THR A 267 -0.29 8.92 -18.18
CA THR A 267 0.38 8.25 -17.05
C THR A 267 -0.60 7.63 -16.05
N GLU A 268 -1.76 8.25 -15.83
CA GLU A 268 -2.77 7.73 -14.90
C GLU A 268 -3.41 6.44 -15.44
N ASP A 269 -3.82 6.43 -16.72
CA ASP A 269 -4.35 5.26 -17.42
C ASP A 269 -3.35 4.09 -17.43
N PHE A 270 -2.05 4.41 -17.56
CA PHE A 270 -0.98 3.41 -17.47
C PHE A 270 -1.00 2.69 -16.12
N PHE A 271 -1.01 3.42 -15.01
CA PHE A 271 -1.00 2.80 -13.68
C PHE A 271 -2.31 2.06 -13.36
N GLU A 272 -3.44 2.49 -13.92
CA GLU A 272 -4.70 1.75 -13.72
C GLU A 272 -4.66 0.37 -14.38
N GLN A 273 -4.14 0.29 -15.60
CA GLN A 273 -4.08 -0.96 -16.37
C GLN A 273 -2.87 -1.84 -16.00
N TYR A 274 -1.76 -1.24 -15.58
CA TYR A 274 -0.53 -1.97 -15.23
C TYR A 274 -0.58 -2.67 -13.86
N ARG A 275 -1.58 -2.37 -13.02
CA ARG A 275 -1.70 -2.88 -11.65
C ARG A 275 -1.59 -4.41 -11.53
N GLU A 276 -2.16 -5.16 -12.47
CA GLU A 276 -2.21 -6.63 -12.43
C GLU A 276 -0.83 -7.24 -12.72
N LEU A 277 -0.10 -6.65 -13.66
CA LEU A 277 1.30 -7.01 -13.95
C LEU A 277 2.22 -6.68 -12.80
N PHE A 278 1.99 -5.55 -12.12
CA PHE A 278 2.72 -5.21 -10.91
C PHE A 278 2.47 -6.22 -9.79
N GLU A 279 1.21 -6.56 -9.50
CA GLU A 279 0.86 -7.56 -8.48
C GLU A 279 1.52 -8.92 -8.75
N ASN A 280 1.42 -9.41 -9.98
CA ASN A 280 2.08 -10.66 -10.38
C ASN A 280 3.60 -10.57 -10.24
N GLY A 281 4.20 -9.44 -10.63
CA GLY A 281 5.64 -9.23 -10.51
C GLY A 281 6.14 -9.14 -9.07
N ILE A 282 5.34 -8.61 -8.13
CA ILE A 282 5.67 -8.63 -6.70
C ILE A 282 5.62 -10.06 -6.17
N LYS A 283 4.56 -10.82 -6.46
CA LYS A 283 4.42 -12.23 -6.03
C LYS A 283 5.55 -13.11 -6.57
N GLN A 284 6.01 -12.84 -7.78
CA GLN A 284 7.10 -13.58 -8.44
C GLN A 284 8.50 -12.98 -8.14
N LYS A 285 8.60 -11.96 -7.26
CA LYS A 285 9.84 -11.27 -6.87
C LYS A 285 10.67 -10.78 -8.06
N PHE A 286 10.01 -10.28 -9.10
CA PHE A 286 10.68 -9.74 -10.30
C PHE A 286 11.32 -8.38 -10.08
N TYR A 287 10.80 -7.60 -9.12
CA TYR A 287 11.30 -6.27 -8.82
C TYR A 287 12.29 -6.33 -7.66
N LYS A 288 13.39 -5.59 -7.77
CA LYS A 288 14.24 -5.29 -6.62
C LYS A 288 13.50 -4.37 -5.66
N PHE A 289 13.89 -4.41 -4.39
CA PHE A 289 13.33 -3.58 -3.35
C PHE A 289 13.37 -2.08 -3.72
N GLU A 290 14.52 -1.60 -4.20
CA GLU A 290 14.73 -0.20 -4.60
C GLU A 290 13.85 0.20 -5.79
N HIS A 291 13.56 -0.73 -6.71
CA HIS A 291 12.66 -0.45 -7.83
C HIS A 291 11.25 -0.11 -7.33
N VAL A 292 10.77 -0.84 -6.32
CA VAL A 292 9.44 -0.63 -5.74
C VAL A 292 9.40 0.67 -4.93
N GLY A 293 10.46 1.00 -4.19
CA GLY A 293 10.57 2.29 -3.50
C GLY A 293 10.61 3.49 -4.47
N ASP A 294 11.30 3.35 -5.60
CA ASP A 294 11.28 4.32 -6.70
C ASP A 294 9.85 4.52 -7.24
N LEU A 295 9.09 3.44 -7.43
CA LEU A 295 7.70 3.52 -7.86
C LEU A 295 6.84 4.32 -6.86
N PHE A 296 6.95 4.03 -5.56
CA PHE A 296 6.22 4.76 -4.53
C PHE A 296 6.58 6.25 -4.50
N SER A 297 7.84 6.58 -4.76
CA SER A 297 8.28 7.97 -4.91
C SER A 297 7.61 8.65 -6.11
N LEU A 298 7.51 7.95 -7.25
CA LEU A 298 6.91 8.47 -8.48
C LEU A 298 5.40 8.71 -8.35
N ILE A 299 4.68 7.78 -7.70
CA ILE A 299 3.22 7.85 -7.56
C ILE A 299 2.77 8.56 -6.27
N GLY A 300 3.71 8.98 -5.42
CA GLY A 300 3.47 9.56 -4.09
C GLY A 300 2.58 10.80 -4.06
N ARG A 301 2.33 11.45 -5.20
CA ARG A 301 1.43 12.61 -5.34
C ARG A 301 0.02 12.25 -5.83
N HIS A 302 -0.23 10.98 -6.17
CA HIS A 302 -1.51 10.50 -6.70
C HIS A 302 -2.23 9.61 -5.68
N ASP A 303 -3.22 10.15 -4.95
CA ASP A 303 -3.88 9.50 -3.80
C ASP A 303 -4.36 8.07 -4.10
N ARG A 304 -5.22 7.92 -5.12
CA ARG A 304 -5.78 6.62 -5.51
C ARG A 304 -4.72 5.64 -6.04
N ILE A 305 -3.78 6.11 -6.84
CA ILE A 305 -2.74 5.26 -7.44
C ILE A 305 -1.79 4.77 -6.36
N PHE A 306 -1.34 5.65 -5.47
CA PHE A 306 -0.48 5.28 -4.35
C PHE A 306 -1.13 4.24 -3.45
N ASP A 307 -2.39 4.42 -3.05
CA ASP A 307 -3.12 3.45 -2.21
C ASP A 307 -3.16 2.06 -2.85
N VAL A 308 -3.54 1.97 -4.12
CA VAL A 308 -3.67 0.69 -4.84
C VAL A 308 -2.35 -0.06 -4.84
N TYR A 309 -1.27 0.60 -5.27
CA TYR A 309 0.04 -0.03 -5.40
C TYR A 309 0.66 -0.35 -4.04
N PHE A 310 0.52 0.54 -3.05
CA PHE A 310 1.01 0.30 -1.71
C PHE A 310 0.23 -0.82 -1.01
N THR A 311 -1.07 -0.94 -1.26
CA THR A 311 -1.90 -2.07 -0.79
C THR A 311 -1.45 -3.39 -1.38
N ILE A 312 -1.23 -3.45 -2.70
CA ILE A 312 -0.72 -4.65 -3.38
C ILE A 312 0.62 -5.09 -2.78
N TYR A 313 1.51 -4.14 -2.53
CA TYR A 313 2.80 -4.45 -1.90
C TYR A 313 2.63 -4.94 -0.46
N ALA A 314 1.92 -4.20 0.38
CA ALA A 314 1.75 -4.51 1.80
C ALA A 314 1.02 -5.85 2.05
N SER A 315 0.16 -6.29 1.12
CA SER A 315 -0.49 -7.60 1.19
C SER A 315 0.39 -8.76 0.73
N SER A 316 1.45 -8.46 -0.04
CA SER A 316 2.32 -9.47 -0.67
C SER A 316 3.65 -9.67 0.04
N VAL A 317 4.03 -8.80 0.97
CA VAL A 317 5.28 -8.89 1.74
C VAL A 317 5.01 -9.17 3.23
N ASP A 318 6.04 -9.60 3.95
CA ASP A 318 5.96 -9.73 5.40
C ASP A 318 6.04 -8.37 6.10
N LEU A 319 5.95 -8.35 7.43
CA LEU A 319 5.96 -7.09 8.18
C LEU A 319 7.36 -6.44 8.19
N ASP A 320 8.44 -7.23 8.14
CA ASP A 320 9.82 -6.74 8.18
C ASP A 320 10.19 -6.00 6.89
N ASP A 321 9.86 -6.59 5.75
CA ASP A 321 10.01 -5.99 4.43
C ASP A 321 9.16 -4.72 4.31
N LEU A 322 7.94 -4.75 4.86
CA LEU A 322 7.07 -3.58 4.88
C LEU A 322 7.71 -2.42 5.67
N TRP A 323 8.16 -2.65 6.91
CA TRP A 323 8.87 -1.63 7.71
C TRP A 323 10.14 -1.13 7.02
N THR A 324 10.88 -2.02 6.38
CA THR A 324 12.07 -1.65 5.59
C THR A 324 11.68 -0.70 4.46
N MET A 325 10.58 -0.98 3.74
CA MET A 325 10.04 -0.09 2.70
C MET A 325 9.59 1.26 3.27
N PHE A 326 8.97 1.30 4.45
CA PHE A 326 8.63 2.56 5.11
C PHE A 326 9.86 3.42 5.40
N PHE A 327 10.92 2.83 5.96
CA PHE A 327 12.16 3.55 6.19
C PHE A 327 12.78 4.04 4.88
N TYR A 328 12.71 3.22 3.82
CA TYR A 328 13.18 3.61 2.49
C TYR A 328 12.41 4.82 1.94
N ILE A 329 11.07 4.79 1.97
CA ILE A 329 10.21 5.90 1.50
C ILE A 329 10.50 7.16 2.33
N CYS A 330 10.61 7.05 3.65
CA CYS A 330 10.85 8.21 4.51
C CYS A 330 12.21 8.87 4.27
N THR A 331 13.21 8.11 3.84
CA THR A 331 14.57 8.61 3.61
C THR A 331 14.80 9.08 2.17
N ASN A 332 14.14 8.47 1.19
CA ASN A 332 14.40 8.72 -0.24
C ASN A 332 13.28 9.47 -0.97
N SER A 333 12.09 9.60 -0.37
CA SER A 333 10.92 10.22 -1.00
C SER A 333 10.47 11.49 -0.27
N GLU A 334 9.70 12.34 -0.97
CA GLU A 334 9.00 13.47 -0.36
C GLU A 334 7.83 12.96 0.51
N LEU A 335 7.91 13.11 1.83
CA LEU A 335 6.81 12.76 2.73
C LEU A 335 5.72 13.83 2.68
N ASN A 336 4.64 13.56 1.95
CA ASN A 336 3.47 14.43 1.84
C ASN A 336 2.24 13.84 2.58
N GLU A 337 1.10 14.53 2.52
CA GLU A 337 -0.13 14.11 3.21
C GLU A 337 -0.73 12.80 2.67
N ILE A 338 -0.60 12.56 1.36
CA ILE A 338 -1.08 11.33 0.71
C ILE A 338 -0.28 10.13 1.23
N ILE A 339 1.04 10.23 1.20
CA ILE A 339 1.94 9.18 1.70
C ILE A 339 1.69 8.95 3.20
N GLN A 340 1.60 10.02 4.00
CA GLN A 340 1.30 9.92 5.43
C GLN A 340 -0.01 9.15 5.70
N LYS A 341 -1.10 9.54 5.04
CA LYS A 341 -2.43 8.93 5.19
C LYS A 341 -2.38 7.41 4.95
N HIS A 342 -1.78 6.98 3.84
CA HIS A 342 -1.75 5.57 3.46
C HIS A 342 -0.77 4.74 4.26
N LEU A 343 0.39 5.30 4.61
CA LEU A 343 1.33 4.65 5.52
C LEU A 343 0.67 4.38 6.87
N ILE A 344 0.04 5.40 7.48
CA ILE A 344 -0.68 5.23 8.75
C ILE A 344 -1.72 4.11 8.62
N SER A 345 -2.56 4.15 7.58
CA SER A 345 -3.63 3.16 7.40
C SER A 345 -3.09 1.72 7.35
N LYS A 346 -2.11 1.41 6.49
CA LYS A 346 -1.64 0.02 6.32
C LYS A 346 -0.74 -0.44 7.45
N PHE A 347 0.15 0.42 7.96
CA PHE A 347 1.06 0.04 9.03
C PHE A 347 0.34 -0.20 10.34
N THR A 348 -0.65 0.63 10.67
CA THR A 348 -1.45 0.45 11.88
C THR A 348 -2.09 -0.94 11.90
N ILE A 349 -2.81 -1.31 10.84
CA ILE A 349 -3.49 -2.61 10.74
C ILE A 349 -2.52 -3.78 10.87
N ARG A 350 -1.36 -3.69 10.19
CA ARG A 350 -0.38 -4.78 10.12
C ARG A 350 0.46 -4.90 11.40
N THR A 351 0.77 -3.78 12.06
CA THR A 351 1.66 -3.73 13.22
C THR A 351 0.93 -4.04 14.53
N MET A 352 -0.37 -3.70 14.64
CA MET A 352 -1.18 -3.89 15.85
C MET A 352 -1.10 -5.31 16.46
N ASN A 353 -0.86 -6.35 15.64
CA ASN A 353 -0.81 -7.75 16.09
C ASN A 353 0.63 -8.30 16.25
N THR A 354 1.66 -7.47 16.10
CA THR A 354 3.05 -7.93 16.14
C THR A 354 3.51 -8.23 17.58
N SER A 355 4.62 -8.97 17.71
CA SER A 355 5.20 -9.29 19.01
C SER A 355 5.91 -8.07 19.64
N ILE A 356 6.10 -8.12 20.96
CA ILE A 356 6.83 -7.09 21.73
C ILE A 356 8.22 -6.86 21.11
N ASP A 357 8.99 -7.93 20.92
CA ASP A 357 10.36 -7.85 20.42
C ASP A 357 10.45 -7.24 19.02
N ASN A 358 9.52 -7.62 18.13
CA ASN A 358 9.47 -7.07 16.78
C ASN A 358 9.15 -5.58 16.81
N PHE A 359 8.16 -5.16 17.62
CA PHE A 359 7.81 -3.75 17.74
C PHE A 359 8.98 -2.93 18.31
N LEU A 360 9.62 -3.41 19.38
CA LEU A 360 10.78 -2.75 19.97
C LEU A 360 11.91 -2.58 18.95
N ARG A 361 12.17 -3.62 18.13
CA ARG A 361 13.13 -3.53 17.02
C ARG A 361 12.73 -2.44 16.02
N TYR A 362 11.47 -2.36 15.60
CA TYR A 362 11.02 -1.31 14.67
C TYR A 362 11.11 0.09 15.29
N ALA A 363 10.86 0.25 16.59
CA ALA A 363 11.01 1.52 17.29
C ALA A 363 12.48 1.97 17.32
N ILE A 364 13.42 1.07 17.58
CA ILE A 364 14.87 1.36 17.51
C ILE A 364 15.26 1.78 16.10
N LEU A 365 14.82 1.04 15.08
CA LEU A 365 15.09 1.38 13.68
C LEU A 365 14.45 2.71 13.28
N SER A 366 13.28 3.04 13.82
CA SER A 366 12.61 4.33 13.58
C SER A 366 13.41 5.50 14.16
N LYS A 367 13.95 5.35 15.38
CA LYS A 367 14.87 6.34 15.98
C LYS A 367 16.11 6.54 15.10
N GLN A 368 16.73 5.45 14.64
CA GLN A 368 17.88 5.53 13.74
C GLN A 368 17.52 6.18 12.39
N CYS A 369 16.35 5.86 11.84
CA CYS A 369 15.86 6.41 10.58
C CYS A 369 15.67 7.93 10.67
N MET A 370 15.17 8.44 11.79
CA MET A 370 14.94 9.87 12.01
C MET A 370 16.20 10.73 11.80
N THR A 371 17.39 10.19 12.13
CA THR A 371 18.68 10.87 11.90
C THR A 371 19.03 11.05 10.41
N LYS A 372 18.41 10.25 9.53
CA LYS A 372 18.65 10.24 8.07
C LYS A 372 17.57 10.99 7.29
N ILE A 373 16.40 11.22 7.89
CA ILE A 373 15.29 11.94 7.25
C ILE A 373 15.60 13.44 7.24
N LYS A 374 15.23 14.14 6.16
CA LYS A 374 15.32 15.60 6.10
C LYS A 374 14.48 16.25 7.21
N THR A 375 15.03 17.26 7.88
CA THR A 375 14.40 17.93 9.03
C THR A 375 12.97 18.41 8.76
N GLU A 376 12.70 18.90 7.54
CA GLU A 376 11.35 19.35 7.11
C GLU A 376 10.28 18.25 7.17
N TYR A 377 10.66 16.97 7.10
CA TYR A 377 9.72 15.84 7.13
C TYR A 377 9.63 15.16 8.50
N HIS A 378 10.45 15.56 9.48
CA HIS A 378 10.42 15.00 10.84
C HIS A 378 9.01 15.05 11.47
N PRO A 379 8.25 16.15 11.39
CA PRO A 379 6.91 16.19 11.97
C PRO A 379 5.95 15.16 11.38
N ARG A 380 6.03 14.91 10.06
CA ARG A 380 5.17 13.93 9.39
C ARG A 380 5.58 12.51 9.75
N PHE A 381 6.89 12.23 9.78
CA PHE A 381 7.40 10.94 10.23
C PHE A 381 6.94 10.62 11.66
N LEU A 382 7.07 11.58 12.58
CA LEU A 382 6.63 11.44 13.96
C LEU A 382 5.12 11.16 14.04
N ARG A 383 4.27 11.89 13.30
CA ARG A 383 2.83 11.59 13.25
C ARG A 383 2.50 10.19 12.76
N ILE A 384 3.23 9.71 11.75
CA ILE A 384 3.04 8.35 11.22
C ILE A 384 3.39 7.33 12.31
N PHE A 385 4.57 7.46 12.92
CA PHE A 385 5.02 6.55 13.96
C PHE A 385 4.10 6.58 15.19
N GLU A 386 3.75 7.77 15.68
CA GLU A 386 2.85 8.00 16.81
C GLU A 386 1.50 7.32 16.58
N SER A 387 0.91 7.47 15.39
CA SER A 387 -0.36 6.80 15.05
C SER A 387 -0.26 5.28 15.09
N ILE A 388 0.86 4.71 14.64
CA ILE A 388 1.11 3.26 14.66
C ILE A 388 1.36 2.77 16.08
N PHE A 389 2.12 3.54 16.87
CA PHE A 389 2.42 3.26 18.27
C PHE A 389 1.16 3.28 19.14
N ASP A 390 0.34 4.33 19.02
CA ASP A 390 -0.92 4.46 19.75
C ASP A 390 -1.85 3.29 19.48
N ALA A 391 -2.00 2.94 18.20
CA ALA A 391 -2.77 1.79 17.76
C ALA A 391 -2.26 0.46 18.37
N PHE A 392 -0.94 0.25 18.34
CA PHE A 392 -0.31 -0.93 18.90
C PHE A 392 -0.53 -0.99 20.42
N ILE A 393 -0.18 0.06 21.15
CA ILE A 393 -0.31 0.13 22.61
C ILE A 393 -1.75 -0.03 23.07
N ASN A 394 -2.68 0.68 22.43
CA ASN A 394 -4.10 0.57 22.76
C ASN A 394 -4.57 -0.88 22.66
N LYS A 395 -4.27 -1.56 21.55
CA LYS A 395 -4.67 -2.95 21.36
C LYS A 395 -4.02 -3.89 22.36
N GLN A 396 -2.70 -3.77 22.50
CA GLN A 396 -1.89 -4.68 23.31
C GLN A 396 -2.18 -4.57 24.81
N LEU A 397 -2.55 -3.37 25.29
CA LEU A 397 -2.81 -3.12 26.71
C LEU A 397 -4.30 -3.08 27.07
N THR A 398 -5.24 -3.09 26.12
CA THR A 398 -6.69 -3.18 26.44
C THR A 398 -7.25 -4.59 26.23
N GLU A 399 -6.79 -5.34 25.24
CA GLU A 399 -7.30 -6.68 24.97
C GLU A 399 -6.73 -7.71 25.97
N GLU A 400 -7.61 -8.42 26.68
CA GLU A 400 -7.24 -9.39 27.73
C GLU A 400 -6.24 -10.45 27.26
N ARG A 401 -6.34 -10.88 26.00
CA ARG A 401 -5.45 -11.89 25.40
C ARG A 401 -3.97 -11.47 25.37
N TYR A 402 -3.69 -10.17 25.41
CA TYR A 402 -2.34 -9.61 25.31
C TYR A 402 -1.89 -8.91 26.59
N SER A 403 -2.80 -8.34 27.37
CA SER A 403 -2.47 -7.44 28.48
C SER A 403 -1.57 -8.04 29.55
N HIS A 404 -1.62 -9.37 29.75
CA HIS A 404 -0.81 -10.06 30.78
C HIS A 404 0.62 -10.39 30.34
N ARG A 405 1.00 -10.11 29.09
CA ARG A 405 2.31 -10.49 28.52
C ARG A 405 3.43 -9.47 28.76
N TYR A 406 3.09 -8.30 29.32
CA TYR A 406 4.00 -7.17 29.45
C TYR A 406 4.59 -7.11 30.85
N SER A 407 5.93 -7.17 30.95
CA SER A 407 6.65 -6.86 32.19
C SER A 407 6.71 -5.35 32.40
N GLU A 408 7.02 -4.95 33.63
CA GLU A 408 7.27 -3.54 33.96
C GLU A 408 8.40 -2.94 33.10
N SER A 409 9.47 -3.72 32.84
CA SER A 409 10.56 -3.29 31.98
C SER A 409 10.11 -2.98 30.55
N HIS A 410 9.21 -3.78 29.97
CA HIS A 410 8.66 -3.51 28.64
C HIS A 410 7.82 -2.23 28.64
N LEU A 411 6.98 -2.04 29.66
CA LEU A 411 6.15 -0.84 29.78
C LEU A 411 6.99 0.44 29.94
N LYS A 412 8.07 0.41 30.75
CA LYS A 412 9.02 1.51 30.86
C LYS A 412 9.70 1.83 29.52
N GLN A 413 10.08 0.80 28.76
CA GLN A 413 10.64 1.00 27.41
C GLN A 413 9.62 1.63 26.45
N PHE A 414 8.36 1.21 26.46
CA PHE A 414 7.33 1.83 25.63
C PHE A 414 7.05 3.27 26.02
N LEU A 415 7.05 3.59 27.32
CA LEU A 415 6.90 4.97 27.78
C LEU A 415 8.01 5.86 27.22
N ASN A 416 9.27 5.40 27.27
CA ASN A 416 10.40 6.12 26.69
C ASN A 416 10.26 6.26 25.17
N ILE A 417 9.76 5.24 24.48
CA ILE A 417 9.47 5.33 23.04
C ILE A 417 8.41 6.39 22.75
N GLY A 418 7.27 6.40 23.46
CA GLY A 418 6.21 7.39 23.28
C GLY A 418 6.68 8.82 23.54
N LEU A 419 7.51 9.00 24.56
CA LEU A 419 8.11 10.31 24.87
C LEU A 419 9.13 10.76 23.82
N GLU A 420 10.03 9.89 23.37
CA GLU A 420 11.06 10.27 22.38
C GLU A 420 10.52 10.39 20.95
N MET A 421 9.54 9.55 20.59
CA MET A 421 9.04 9.39 19.22
C MET A 421 7.66 10.04 19.02
N SER A 422 7.46 11.22 19.61
CA SER A 422 6.24 11.99 19.45
C SER A 422 6.50 13.46 19.21
N LEU A 423 5.49 14.15 18.67
CA LEU A 423 5.61 15.58 18.37
C LEU A 423 5.65 16.47 19.60
N THR A 424 4.90 16.10 20.65
CA THR A 424 4.73 16.93 21.84
C THR A 424 5.67 16.54 22.97
N HIS A 425 6.30 15.36 22.91
CA HIS A 425 7.14 14.81 23.98
C HIS A 425 6.44 14.86 25.35
N ASP A 426 5.11 14.64 25.38
CA ASP A 426 4.25 14.87 26.54
C ASP A 426 3.58 13.56 26.99
N LEU A 427 3.47 13.35 28.30
CA LEU A 427 2.77 12.23 28.92
C LEU A 427 1.26 12.23 28.67
N LYS A 428 0.67 13.36 28.25
CA LYS A 428 -0.77 13.48 27.94
C LYS A 428 -1.23 12.68 26.72
N GLN A 429 -0.30 12.08 25.97
CA GLN A 429 -0.64 11.22 24.84
C GLN A 429 -1.42 9.97 25.28
N PRO A 430 -2.45 9.54 24.53
CA PRO A 430 -3.29 8.42 24.92
C PRO A 430 -2.52 7.12 25.24
N SER A 431 -1.49 6.79 24.46
CA SER A 431 -0.63 5.63 24.71
C SER A 431 0.18 5.75 25.99
N CYS A 432 0.81 6.90 26.22
CA CYS A 432 1.55 7.20 27.46
C CYS A 432 0.63 7.09 28.68
N LEU A 433 -0.57 7.67 28.62
CA LEU A 433 -1.57 7.55 29.69
C LEU A 433 -1.97 6.10 29.97
N LEU A 434 -2.17 5.29 28.92
CA LEU A 434 -2.50 3.87 29.07
C LEU A 434 -1.35 3.06 29.69
N ILE A 435 -0.10 3.38 29.32
CA ILE A 435 1.10 2.76 29.88
C ILE A 435 1.25 3.14 31.36
N ILE A 436 1.10 4.43 31.72
CA ILE A 436 1.13 4.91 33.10
C ILE A 436 0.06 4.22 33.93
N ARG A 437 -1.17 4.12 33.41
CA ARG A 437 -2.27 3.39 34.06
C ARG A 437 -1.88 1.95 34.38
N ARG A 438 -1.24 1.25 33.45
CA ARG A 438 -0.79 -0.15 33.63
C ARG A 438 0.38 -0.26 34.61
N LEU A 439 1.36 0.63 34.55
CA LEU A 439 2.52 0.66 35.44
C LEU A 439 2.10 0.90 36.89
N LEU A 440 1.32 1.95 37.13
CA LEU A 440 1.04 2.44 38.48
C LEU A 440 -0.28 1.90 39.05
N PHE A 441 -1.37 1.97 38.28
CA PHE A 441 -2.74 1.82 38.78
C PHE A 441 -3.38 0.45 38.54
N GLN A 442 -2.65 -0.50 37.94
CA GLN A 442 -3.15 -1.86 37.83
C GLN A 442 -2.84 -2.66 39.10
N ASN A 443 -3.90 -3.11 39.78
CA ASN A 443 -3.80 -3.91 40.98
C ASN A 443 -3.44 -5.38 40.70
N ASP A 444 -2.62 -5.96 41.57
CA ASP A 444 -2.48 -7.41 41.66
C ASP A 444 -3.78 -7.99 42.26
N THR A 445 -4.41 -8.91 41.55
CA THR A 445 -5.67 -9.54 41.97
C THR A 445 -5.54 -10.35 43.25
N ARG A 446 -4.31 -10.67 43.68
CA ARG A 446 -4.01 -11.31 44.96
C ARG A 446 -4.10 -10.35 46.15
N LEU A 447 -3.99 -9.04 45.91
CA LEU A 447 -4.14 -8.02 46.94
C LEU A 447 -5.62 -7.76 47.17
N THR A 448 -6.19 -8.41 48.18
CA THR A 448 -7.58 -8.23 48.57
C THR A 448 -7.77 -7.03 49.51
N ASN A 449 -6.76 -6.74 50.33
CA ASN A 449 -6.76 -5.63 51.26
C ASN A 449 -6.36 -4.32 50.56
N ILE A 450 -7.14 -3.26 50.77
CA ILE A 450 -6.87 -1.96 50.16
C ILE A 450 -5.53 -1.40 50.64
N ALA A 451 -5.15 -1.61 51.90
CA ALA A 451 -3.89 -1.10 52.46
C ALA A 451 -2.67 -1.59 51.67
N ASP A 452 -2.68 -2.86 51.29
CA ASP A 452 -1.61 -3.44 50.49
C ASP A 452 -1.63 -2.92 49.05
N LYS A 453 -2.82 -2.57 48.50
CA LYS A 453 -2.94 -1.92 47.19
C LYS A 453 -2.35 -0.50 47.19
N ILE A 454 -2.66 0.33 48.20
CA ILE A 454 -2.11 1.69 48.31
C ILE A 454 -0.61 1.63 48.54
N LYS A 455 -0.14 0.72 49.41
CA LYS A 455 1.28 0.47 49.60
C LYS A 455 1.97 0.07 48.29
N SER A 456 1.37 -0.82 47.52
CA SER A 456 1.89 -1.21 46.21
C SER A 456 1.93 -0.03 45.24
N LEU A 457 0.90 0.81 45.20
CA LEU A 457 0.84 2.01 44.35
C LEU A 457 1.97 2.99 44.68
N PHE A 458 2.21 3.30 45.96
CA PHE A 458 3.30 4.21 46.35
C PHE A 458 4.68 3.61 46.12
N ASN A 459 4.88 2.31 46.33
CA ASN A 459 6.13 1.66 45.96
C ASN A 459 6.39 1.76 44.45
N LYS A 460 5.39 1.47 43.61
CA LYS A 460 5.48 1.64 42.16
C LYS A 460 5.75 3.08 41.74
N LEU A 461 5.16 4.06 42.43
CA LEU A 461 5.40 5.47 42.19
C LEU A 461 6.82 5.88 42.59
N ASN A 462 7.36 5.32 43.68
CA ASN A 462 8.74 5.57 44.08
C ASN A 462 9.75 4.99 43.09
N ASP A 463 9.42 3.85 42.49
CA ASP A 463 10.20 3.18 41.44
C ASP A 463 9.94 3.76 40.03
N PHE A 464 9.05 4.75 39.94
CA PHE A 464 8.77 5.49 38.71
C PHE A 464 9.79 6.61 38.50
N ASP A 465 9.90 7.09 37.27
CA ASP A 465 10.89 8.10 36.89
C ASP A 465 10.60 9.45 37.57
N GLN A 466 11.50 9.86 38.48
CA GLN A 466 11.39 11.10 39.24
C GLN A 466 11.37 12.34 38.33
N ASP A 467 12.16 12.35 37.26
CA ASP A 467 12.23 13.49 36.33
C ASP A 467 10.89 13.68 35.62
N LEU A 468 10.18 12.58 35.32
CA LEU A 468 8.83 12.64 34.73
C LEU A 468 7.81 13.20 35.72
N CYS A 469 7.87 12.80 36.99
CA CYS A 469 6.99 13.33 38.03
C CYS A 469 7.21 14.83 38.31
N GLU A 470 8.44 15.32 38.20
CA GLU A 470 8.76 16.73 38.43
C GLU A 470 8.28 17.64 37.29
N LYS A 471 8.42 17.18 36.04
CA LYS A 471 8.10 17.97 34.83
C LYS A 471 6.61 18.03 34.49
N ASN A 472 5.81 17.07 34.99
CA ASN A 472 4.42 16.92 34.58
C ASN A 472 3.45 17.11 35.74
N ASP A 473 2.40 17.90 35.50
CA ASP A 473 1.34 18.12 36.48
C ASP A 473 0.39 16.90 36.54
N PRO A 474 0.27 16.22 37.70
CA PRO A 474 -0.55 15.02 37.85
C PRO A 474 -2.04 15.25 37.56
N MET A 475 -2.54 16.48 37.68
CA MET A 475 -3.94 16.82 37.42
C MET A 475 -4.37 16.56 35.98
N PHE A 476 -3.45 16.68 35.02
CA PHE A 476 -3.72 16.44 33.59
C PHE A 476 -3.41 15.02 33.14
N ILE A 477 -2.86 14.18 34.02
CA ILE A 477 -2.40 12.83 33.70
C ILE A 477 -3.29 11.77 34.37
N ILE A 478 -3.62 11.98 35.64
CA ILE A 478 -4.29 10.97 36.47
C ILE A 478 -5.80 11.19 36.45
N GLN A 479 -6.52 10.15 36.05
CA GLN A 479 -7.99 10.15 35.96
C GLN A 479 -8.62 9.51 37.20
N ASP A 480 -9.75 10.06 37.65
CA ASP A 480 -10.46 9.57 38.84
C ASP A 480 -10.95 8.12 38.69
N GLU A 481 -11.23 7.64 37.46
CA GLU A 481 -11.64 6.25 37.25
C GLU A 481 -10.52 5.25 37.58
N TRP A 482 -9.25 5.67 37.52
CA TRP A 482 -8.12 4.78 37.81
C TRP A 482 -7.93 4.56 39.31
N LEU A 483 -8.51 5.44 40.14
CA LEU A 483 -8.41 5.42 41.58
C LEU A 483 -9.52 4.60 42.26
N GLN A 484 -10.51 4.11 41.50
CA GLN A 484 -11.73 3.49 42.04
C GLN A 484 -11.46 2.26 42.91
N ASP A 485 -10.48 1.45 42.54
CA ASP A 485 -10.12 0.22 43.27
C ASP A 485 -9.26 0.47 44.52
N TYR A 486 -8.83 1.72 44.72
CA TYR A 486 -8.01 2.19 45.82
C TYR A 486 -8.83 3.00 46.84
N LEU A 487 -10.13 3.21 46.56
CA LEU A 487 -10.99 3.98 47.45
C LEU A 487 -11.21 3.22 48.76
N LEU A 488 -10.95 3.92 49.85
CA LEU A 488 -11.23 3.50 51.21
C LEU A 488 -12.75 3.43 51.46
N ILE A 489 -13.26 2.31 51.95
CA ILE A 489 -14.60 2.24 52.55
C ILE A 489 -14.48 2.73 53.99
N ILE A 490 -14.94 3.96 54.17
CA ILE A 490 -14.49 4.85 55.24
C ILE A 490 -14.71 4.36 56.69
N PRO A 491 -15.71 3.53 57.08
CA PRO A 491 -15.81 3.08 58.48
C PRO A 491 -15.06 1.78 58.79
N GLU A 492 -14.78 0.95 57.78
CA GLU A 492 -14.26 -0.42 57.96
C GLU A 492 -12.77 -0.51 57.60
N ASP A 493 -12.39 0.07 56.46
CA ASP A 493 -11.01 0.07 56.03
C ASP A 493 -10.20 1.09 56.81
N PHE A 494 -10.77 2.27 57.08
CA PHE A 494 -10.08 3.37 57.72
C PHE A 494 -9.49 2.99 59.09
N VAL A 495 -10.24 2.28 59.94
CA VAL A 495 -9.73 1.75 61.24
C VAL A 495 -8.58 0.76 61.06
N ARG A 496 -8.62 -0.05 60.00
CA ARG A 496 -7.55 -1.00 59.67
C ARG A 496 -6.32 -0.30 59.10
N TYR A 497 -6.51 0.75 58.30
CA TYR A 497 -5.45 1.61 57.76
C TYR A 497 -4.69 2.37 58.83
N LEU A 498 -5.45 2.80 59.83
CA LEU A 498 -5.01 3.54 60.98
C LEU A 498 -4.30 2.67 62.04
N ASN A 499 -4.24 1.35 61.85
CA ASN A 499 -3.35 0.49 62.62
C ASN A 499 -1.90 0.98 62.42
N GLU A 500 -1.17 1.18 63.52
CA GLU A 500 0.12 1.87 63.59
C GLU A 500 1.10 1.44 62.47
N ASN A 501 1.15 0.14 62.15
CA ASN A 501 2.11 -0.39 61.18
C ASN A 501 1.84 -0.03 59.70
N VAL A 502 0.57 0.08 59.29
CA VAL A 502 0.21 0.36 57.89
C VAL A 502 0.38 1.84 57.60
N TYR A 503 -0.16 2.68 58.48
CA TYR A 503 -0.07 4.13 58.38
C TYR A 503 1.38 4.64 58.46
N TYR A 504 2.15 4.14 59.44
CA TYR A 504 3.56 4.48 59.58
C TYR A 504 4.37 4.05 58.35
N TYR A 505 4.05 2.90 57.75
CA TYR A 505 4.70 2.50 56.51
C TYR A 505 4.39 3.47 55.36
N LEU A 506 3.15 3.92 55.19
CA LEU A 506 2.77 4.87 54.14
C LEU A 506 3.44 6.24 54.34
N CYS A 507 3.48 6.74 55.57
CA CYS A 507 4.14 8.01 55.89
C CYS A 507 5.67 7.95 55.68
N ASN A 508 6.30 6.78 55.89
CA ASN A 508 7.76 6.64 55.73
C ASN A 508 8.21 6.22 54.33
N ASN A 509 7.31 5.70 53.48
CA ASN A 509 7.67 5.14 52.17
C ASN A 509 6.96 5.85 51.02
N HIS A 510 6.49 7.08 51.20
CA HIS A 510 6.00 7.88 50.08
C HIS A 510 7.08 8.87 49.64
N GLN A 511 7.23 9.08 48.34
CA GLN A 511 7.96 10.26 47.86
C GLN A 511 7.14 11.50 48.18
N ASN A 512 7.72 12.46 48.90
CA ASN A 512 7.12 13.77 49.11
C ASN A 512 7.20 14.60 47.81
N ASN A 513 6.45 14.15 46.80
CA ASN A 513 6.39 14.73 45.46
C ASN A 513 4.93 15.10 45.13
N ARG A 514 4.76 15.92 44.08
CA ARG A 514 3.45 16.45 43.68
C ARG A 514 2.45 15.35 43.29
N TRP A 515 2.92 14.25 42.72
CA TRP A 515 2.07 13.13 42.28
C TRP A 515 1.52 12.35 43.46
N THR A 516 2.36 11.99 44.43
CA THR A 516 1.94 11.32 45.67
C THR A 516 0.88 12.14 46.39
N ILE A 517 1.15 13.44 46.57
CA ILE A 517 0.24 14.40 47.22
C ILE A 517 -1.09 14.46 46.48
N TYR A 518 -1.06 14.57 45.15
CA TYR A 518 -2.26 14.64 44.33
C TYR A 518 -3.07 13.35 44.39
N ILE A 519 -2.44 12.18 44.20
CA ILE A 519 -3.09 10.86 44.26
C ILE A 519 -3.76 10.68 45.61
N TRP A 520 -3.04 10.93 46.70
CA TRP A 520 -3.57 10.79 48.05
C TRP A 520 -4.77 11.72 48.29
N ARG A 521 -4.66 12.99 47.90
CA ARG A 521 -5.76 13.97 48.00
C ARG A 521 -6.99 13.55 47.20
N ARG A 522 -6.81 12.99 45.99
CA ARG A 522 -7.95 12.50 45.18
C ARG A 522 -8.56 11.24 45.79
N LEU A 523 -7.75 10.31 46.30
CA LEU A 523 -8.24 9.09 46.96
C LEU A 523 -9.12 9.41 48.17
N THR A 524 -8.64 10.28 49.06
CA THR A 524 -9.40 10.70 50.25
C THR A 524 -10.70 11.37 49.86
N HIS A 525 -10.65 12.34 48.94
CA HIS A 525 -11.81 13.06 48.45
C HIS A 525 -12.86 12.14 47.78
N LEU A 526 -12.45 11.25 46.87
CA LEU A 526 -13.35 10.33 46.19
C LEU A 526 -13.96 9.30 47.15
N SER A 527 -13.18 8.81 48.14
CA SER A 527 -13.69 7.94 49.21
C SER A 527 -14.78 8.63 50.03
N ILE A 528 -14.61 9.92 50.32
CA ILE A 528 -15.56 10.74 51.06
C ILE A 528 -16.87 10.89 50.29
N LEU A 529 -16.79 11.19 49.00
CA LEU A 529 -17.97 11.31 48.15
C LEU A 529 -18.79 10.02 48.12
N LYS A 530 -18.13 8.85 48.16
CA LYS A 530 -18.79 7.54 48.17
C LYS A 530 -19.38 7.11 49.53
N SER A 531 -19.04 7.78 50.63
CA SER A 531 -19.54 7.42 51.96
C SER A 531 -21.03 7.71 52.15
N LYS A 532 -21.77 6.74 52.72
CA LYS A 532 -23.18 6.90 53.09
C LYS A 532 -23.31 7.69 54.42
N ALA A 533 -24.45 8.33 54.64
CA ALA A 533 -24.67 9.15 55.84
C ALA A 533 -24.64 8.31 57.14
N GLU A 534 -25.29 7.15 57.16
CA GLU A 534 -25.37 6.27 58.34
C GLU A 534 -24.00 5.71 58.78
N THR A 535 -23.12 5.42 57.82
CA THR A 535 -21.75 4.96 58.05
C THR A 535 -20.84 6.02 58.68
N THR A 536 -21.22 7.29 58.62
CA THR A 536 -20.35 8.40 59.05
C THR A 536 -20.36 8.60 60.58
N ASN A 537 -21.45 8.26 61.28
CA ASN A 537 -21.48 8.34 62.75
C ASN A 537 -20.56 7.30 63.43
N GLU A 538 -20.60 6.05 62.96
CA GLU A 538 -19.74 4.97 63.47
C GLU A 538 -18.26 5.24 63.17
N MET A 539 -18.00 5.77 61.99
CA MET A 539 -16.69 6.25 61.57
C MET A 539 -16.15 7.34 62.52
N LEU A 540 -16.99 8.31 62.91
CA LEU A 540 -16.58 9.39 63.82
C LEU A 540 -16.24 8.89 65.21
N PHE A 541 -17.00 7.92 65.71
CA PHE A 541 -16.70 7.22 66.96
C PHE A 541 -15.35 6.50 66.88
N LYS A 542 -15.13 5.72 65.81
CA LYS A 542 -13.88 4.98 65.56
C LYS A 542 -12.66 5.89 65.33
N LEU A 543 -12.84 7.03 64.66
CA LEU A 543 -11.82 8.07 64.50
C LEU A 543 -11.41 8.65 65.84
N ASN A 544 -12.38 8.97 66.69
CA ASN A 544 -12.14 9.44 68.04
C ASN A 544 -11.40 8.37 68.87
N GLU A 545 -11.83 7.10 68.83
CA GLU A 545 -11.11 6.01 69.48
C GLU A 545 -9.66 5.88 68.98
N TRP A 546 -9.44 5.95 67.66
CA TRP A 546 -8.10 5.91 67.10
C TRP A 546 -7.23 7.09 67.52
N MET A 547 -7.74 8.33 67.45
CA MET A 547 -7.03 9.53 67.90
C MET A 547 -6.64 9.44 69.38
N ASN A 548 -7.43 8.73 70.18
CA ASN A 548 -7.15 8.48 71.61
C ASN A 548 -6.19 7.30 71.85
N MET A 549 -6.16 6.30 70.96
CA MET A 549 -5.33 5.09 71.08
C MET A 549 -3.92 5.26 70.50
N VAL A 550 -3.74 6.05 69.45
CA VAL A 550 -2.42 6.35 68.89
C VAL A 550 -1.69 7.31 69.81
N LYS A 551 -0.54 6.89 70.33
CA LYS A 551 0.33 7.77 71.11
C LYS A 551 0.72 8.99 70.24
N HIS A 552 0.48 10.19 70.76
CA HIS A 552 0.74 11.49 70.10
C HIS A 552 2.14 11.67 69.46
N ASN A 553 3.09 10.81 69.80
CA ASN A 553 4.47 10.76 69.30
C ASN A 553 4.62 10.00 67.95
N VAL A 554 3.56 9.41 67.40
CA VAL A 554 3.53 8.77 66.07
C VAL A 554 2.92 9.69 65.00
N TYR A 555 2.21 10.73 65.43
CA TYR A 555 1.66 11.76 64.56
C TYR A 555 2.80 12.72 64.17
N ASN A 556 3.26 12.63 62.92
CA ASN A 556 4.08 13.71 62.38
C ASN A 556 3.12 14.83 61.95
N ILE A 557 2.96 15.84 62.82
CA ILE A 557 2.17 17.06 62.56
C ILE A 557 2.59 17.72 61.23
N ASP A 558 3.82 17.48 60.80
CA ASP A 558 4.43 18.03 59.59
C ASP A 558 4.26 17.12 58.36
N ASP A 559 3.67 15.92 58.51
CA ASP A 559 3.49 14.99 57.39
C ASP A 559 2.32 15.41 56.49
N THR A 560 2.61 15.62 55.20
CA THR A 560 1.66 16.18 54.24
C THR A 560 0.49 15.23 53.95
N LEU A 561 0.71 13.91 53.91
CA LEU A 561 -0.37 12.94 53.66
C LEU A 561 -1.33 12.86 54.85
N THR A 562 -0.78 12.94 56.06
CA THR A 562 -1.50 13.01 57.32
C THR A 562 -2.41 14.24 57.37
N ILE A 563 -1.87 15.41 57.05
CA ILE A 563 -2.62 16.68 56.98
C ILE A 563 -3.78 16.57 55.97
N ILE A 564 -3.50 16.08 54.75
CA ILE A 564 -4.51 15.91 53.69
C ILE A 564 -5.65 15.00 54.15
N LEU A 565 -5.32 13.88 54.80
CA LEU A 565 -6.31 12.93 55.28
C LEU A 565 -7.27 13.60 56.27
N ILE A 566 -6.70 14.27 57.27
CA ILE A 566 -7.47 14.89 58.34
C ILE A 566 -8.35 16.03 57.82
N ILE A 567 -7.83 16.88 56.94
CA ILE A 567 -8.61 17.97 56.31
C ILE A 567 -9.85 17.40 55.59
N ASN A 568 -9.65 16.38 54.76
CA ASN A 568 -10.72 15.77 53.98
C ASN A 568 -11.80 15.14 54.88
N LEU A 569 -11.42 14.46 55.98
CA LEU A 569 -12.39 13.92 56.94
C LEU A 569 -13.25 15.01 57.58
N PHE A 570 -12.66 16.18 57.83
CA PHE A 570 -13.43 17.33 58.32
C PHE A 570 -14.38 17.88 57.28
N GLU A 571 -13.99 17.98 56.01
CA GLU A 571 -14.92 18.34 54.93
C GLU A 571 -16.10 17.35 54.85
N LEU A 572 -15.88 16.04 55.02
CA LEU A 572 -16.96 15.04 55.09
C LEU A 572 -17.92 15.31 56.25
N ILE A 573 -17.39 15.57 57.43
CA ILE A 573 -18.16 15.87 58.65
C ILE A 573 -19.03 17.10 58.42
N ILE A 574 -18.44 18.16 57.85
CA ILE A 574 -19.09 19.43 57.52
C ILE A 574 -20.22 19.23 56.50
N VAL A 575 -19.93 18.53 55.40
CA VAL A 575 -20.87 18.33 54.28
C VAL A 575 -22.02 17.38 54.66
N LYS A 576 -21.76 16.33 55.45
CA LYS A 576 -22.77 15.30 55.78
C LYS A 576 -23.55 15.58 57.07
N TYR A 577 -23.02 16.38 58.01
CA TYR A 577 -23.68 16.71 59.29
C TYR A 577 -23.96 18.20 59.44
N THR A 578 -24.64 18.78 58.46
CA THR A 578 -25.11 20.18 58.50
C THR A 578 -26.09 20.51 59.63
N LYS A 579 -26.55 19.53 60.43
CA LYS A 579 -27.58 19.74 61.47
C LYS A 579 -27.23 19.34 62.91
N SER A 580 -26.23 18.49 63.18
CA SER A 580 -25.82 18.20 64.56
C SER A 580 -24.54 17.37 64.62
N ILE A 581 -23.41 18.05 64.81
CA ILE A 581 -22.12 17.45 65.19
C ILE A 581 -21.99 17.28 66.72
N LEU A 582 -22.92 17.85 67.46
CA LEU A 582 -22.90 17.96 68.92
C LEU A 582 -23.16 16.63 69.64
N SER A 583 -23.57 15.60 68.91
CA SER A 583 -23.71 14.22 69.39
C SER A 583 -22.43 13.39 69.24
N LEU A 584 -21.33 13.98 68.77
CA LEU A 584 -20.06 13.30 68.60
C LEU A 584 -19.22 13.38 69.89
N PRO A 585 -18.70 12.25 70.41
CA PRO A 585 -17.84 12.27 71.59
C PRO A 585 -16.52 13.03 71.30
N ASN A 586 -16.08 13.85 72.25
CA ASN A 586 -14.83 14.65 72.23
C ASN A 586 -14.68 15.62 71.03
N ILE A 587 -15.78 16.15 70.51
CA ILE A 587 -15.79 17.13 69.41
C ILE A 587 -14.89 18.36 69.66
N ASN A 588 -14.66 18.73 70.92
CA ASN A 588 -13.76 19.81 71.31
C ASN A 588 -12.31 19.59 70.84
N ILE A 589 -11.76 18.38 71.00
CA ILE A 589 -10.37 18.06 70.59
C ILE A 589 -10.23 18.16 69.06
N ILE A 590 -11.26 17.69 68.36
CA ILE A 590 -11.35 17.75 66.90
C ILE A 590 -11.42 19.21 66.41
N ILE A 591 -12.26 20.02 67.04
CA ILE A 591 -12.39 21.45 66.72
C ILE A 591 -11.09 22.19 67.02
N ASP A 592 -10.43 21.92 68.14
CA ASP A 592 -9.15 22.53 68.52
C ASP A 592 -8.06 22.21 67.49
N PHE A 593 -8.01 20.98 66.99
CA PHE A 593 -7.10 20.60 65.91
C PHE A 593 -7.40 21.36 64.60
N ILE A 594 -8.67 21.50 64.19
CA ILE A 594 -9.07 22.26 62.99
C ILE A 594 -8.66 23.73 63.13
N LEU A 595 -8.89 24.31 64.30
CA LEU A 595 -8.53 25.70 64.60
C LEU A 595 -7.01 25.88 64.61
N HIS A 596 -6.25 24.91 65.10
CA HIS A 596 -4.80 24.92 65.07
C HIS A 596 -4.24 24.80 63.65
N ALA A 597 -4.77 23.86 62.84
CA ALA A 597 -4.40 23.69 61.43
C ALA A 597 -4.75 24.93 60.57
N ARG A 598 -5.87 25.61 60.88
CA ARG A 598 -6.26 26.90 60.30
C ARG A 598 -5.28 28.02 60.65
N GLN A 599 -4.83 28.10 61.91
CA GLN A 599 -3.91 29.13 62.39
C GLN A 599 -2.52 29.00 61.76
N GLU A 600 -2.08 27.79 61.43
CA GLU A 600 -0.79 27.53 60.78
C GLU A 600 -0.78 27.76 59.26
N GLN A 601 -1.87 28.27 58.67
CA GLN A 601 -1.97 28.56 57.22
C GLN A 601 -1.56 27.40 56.31
N LEU A 602 -1.89 26.15 56.67
CA LEU A 602 -1.74 25.03 55.76
C LEU A 602 -2.52 25.34 54.47
N HIS A 603 -1.78 25.58 53.36
CA HIS A 603 -2.27 26.14 52.08
C HIS A 603 -3.33 25.29 51.35
N GLN A 604 -3.94 24.31 52.01
CA GLN A 604 -4.83 23.30 51.43
C GLN A 604 -6.24 23.28 52.04
N MET A 605 -6.53 24.09 53.07
CA MET A 605 -7.87 24.15 53.68
C MET A 605 -8.76 25.21 53.00
N ASP A 606 -9.98 24.82 52.62
CA ASP A 606 -11.03 25.78 52.21
C ASP A 606 -11.57 26.51 53.46
N THR A 607 -10.82 27.54 53.86
CA THR A 607 -11.14 28.40 55.01
C THR A 607 -12.55 28.97 54.95
N LYS A 608 -13.12 29.15 53.74
CA LYS A 608 -14.48 29.68 53.57
C LYS A 608 -15.55 28.65 53.93
N GLN A 609 -15.40 27.39 53.51
CA GLN A 609 -16.31 26.32 53.95
C GLN A 609 -16.22 26.06 55.45
N ILE A 610 -15.02 26.17 56.02
CA ILE A 610 -14.81 26.03 57.46
C ILE A 610 -15.47 27.18 58.22
N ASP A 611 -15.34 28.41 57.74
CA ASP A 611 -15.97 29.58 58.36
C ASP A 611 -17.51 29.55 58.21
N GLU A 612 -18.04 29.17 57.05
CA GLU A 612 -19.49 28.97 56.84
C GLU A 612 -20.03 27.84 57.73
N PHE A 613 -19.27 26.75 57.89
CA PHE A 613 -19.62 25.66 58.80
C PHE A 613 -19.64 26.10 60.27
N ILE A 614 -18.58 26.79 60.73
CA ILE A 614 -18.50 27.32 62.09
C ILE A 614 -19.67 28.26 62.35
N GLN A 615 -19.99 29.16 61.42
CA GLN A 615 -21.14 30.08 61.52
C GLN A 615 -22.49 29.33 61.55
N ASN A 616 -22.67 28.31 60.71
CA ASN A 616 -23.90 27.51 60.68
C ASN A 616 -24.09 26.67 61.95
N ALA A 617 -22.99 26.20 62.56
CA ALA A 617 -23.01 25.45 63.82
C ALA A 617 -23.05 26.36 65.06
N GLU A 618 -22.68 27.63 64.93
CA GLU A 618 -22.61 28.62 66.02
C GLU A 618 -23.93 28.73 66.79
N ILE A 619 -25.06 28.73 66.06
CA ILE A 619 -26.40 28.80 66.67
C ILE A 619 -26.71 27.52 67.46
N SER A 620 -26.31 26.36 66.96
CA SER A 620 -26.52 25.09 67.67
C SER A 620 -25.60 24.95 68.90
N ILE A 621 -24.37 25.44 68.81
CA ILE A 621 -23.42 25.52 69.93
C ILE A 621 -23.92 26.51 70.99
N GLN A 622 -24.40 27.69 70.59
CA GLN A 622 -25.02 28.67 71.49
C GLN A 622 -26.29 28.15 72.14
N HIS A 623 -27.19 27.48 71.39
CA HIS A 623 -28.43 26.91 71.95
C HIS A 623 -28.17 25.85 73.03
N ILE A 624 -27.10 25.05 72.90
CA ILE A 624 -26.70 24.06 73.91
C ILE A 624 -26.03 24.73 75.11
N LEU A 625 -25.10 25.66 74.89
CA LEU A 625 -24.41 26.40 75.96
C LEU A 625 -25.37 27.26 76.80
N LEU A 626 -26.44 27.77 76.19
CA LEU A 626 -27.50 28.52 76.87
C LEU A 626 -28.61 27.64 77.46
N LEU A 627 -28.51 26.29 77.36
CA LEU A 627 -29.55 25.34 77.80
C LEU A 627 -30.95 25.65 77.23
N GLN A 628 -31.04 26.15 75.99
CA GLN A 628 -32.31 26.52 75.35
C GLN A 628 -32.88 25.44 74.43
N GLY A 629 -32.24 24.27 74.36
CA GLY A 629 -32.79 23.09 73.67
C GLY A 629 -33.86 22.39 74.51
N LYS A 630 -35.05 22.17 73.94
CA LYS A 630 -36.00 21.17 74.49
C LYS A 630 -35.31 19.81 74.50
N PHE A 631 -35.03 19.29 75.69
CA PHE A 631 -34.72 17.88 75.88
C PHE A 631 -35.96 17.07 75.43
N TYR A 632 -35.89 16.44 74.26
CA TYR A 632 -36.73 15.28 73.99
C TYR A 632 -36.09 14.11 74.73
N LEU A 633 -36.60 13.82 75.92
CA LEU A 633 -36.42 12.54 76.59
C LEU A 633 -37.49 11.58 76.05
N ASN A 634 -37.00 10.46 75.51
CA ASN A 634 -37.66 9.31 74.87
C ASN A 634 -37.96 9.39 73.38
#